data_AF-A0A2A4WSP3-F1
#
_entry.id   AF-A0A2A4WSP3-F1
#
_cell.length_a   1.000
_cell.length_b   1.000
_cell.length_c   1.000
_cell.angle_alpha   90.00
_cell.angle_beta   90.00
_cell.angle_gamma   90.00
#
_symmetry.space_group_name_H-M   'P 1'
#
loop_
_entity.id
_entity.type
_entity.pdbx_description
1 polymer ?
#
loop_
_entity_poly.entity_id
_entity_poly.type
_entity_poly.pdbx_seq_one_letter_code
_entity_poly.pdbx_strand_id
1 'polypeptide(L)'
;MLLASALFFSQNDSLVKVDYILSEFTWPLNWLMIFLFVFGFLLGSFSMLMGLISAKLQLAKSKRILQLKDKEIKNLRDLPIRDEY
;
A
#
# COMPACT_ATOMS: atom_id res chain seq x y z
N MET A 1 6.49 22.68 12.04
CA MET A 1 7.72 21.97 11.64
C MET A 1 7.90 21.99 10.12
N LEU A 2 6.98 21.44 9.32
CA LEU A 2 7.07 21.47 7.84
C LEU A 2 7.16 22.87 7.22
N LEU A 3 6.37 23.85 7.69
CA LEU A 3 6.41 25.23 7.19
C LEU A 3 7.75 25.93 7.48
N ALA A 4 8.33 25.70 8.66
CA ALA A 4 9.63 26.26 9.04
C ALA A 4 10.75 25.64 8.22
N SER A 5 10.70 24.33 7.98
CA SER A 5 11.64 23.63 7.10
C SER A 5 11.54 24.13 5.65
N ALA A 6 10.34 24.37 5.14
CA ALA A 6 10.13 24.91 3.79
C ALA A 6 10.70 26.33 3.62
N LEU A 7 10.53 27.20 4.63
CA LEU A 7 11.08 28.56 4.62
C LEU A 7 12.62 28.57 4.73
N PHE A 8 13.20 27.70 5.55
CA PHE A 8 14.66 27.54 5.65
C PHE A 8 15.28 27.01 4.35
N PHE A 9 14.60 26.07 3.68
CA PHE A 9 15.04 25.56 2.38
C PHE A 9 15.00 26.65 1.32
N SER A 10 13.91 27.43 1.23
CA SER A 10 13.76 28.51 0.24
C SER A 10 14.84 29.59 0.33
N GLN A 11 15.43 29.84 1.51
CA GLN A 11 16.55 30.77 1.64
C GLN A 11 17.91 30.17 1.26
N ASN A 12 18.05 28.85 1.30
CA ASN A 12 19.27 28.12 0.93
C ASN A 12 19.13 27.55 -0.49
N ASP A 13 18.63 28.36 -1.42
CA ASP A 13 18.32 27.96 -2.80
C ASP A 13 19.61 27.85 -3.64
N SER A 14 20.37 26.78 -3.39
CA SER A 14 21.51 26.43 -4.23
C SER A 14 20.98 25.78 -5.51
N LEU A 15 21.29 26.39 -6.66
CA LEU A 15 21.07 25.78 -7.97
C LEU A 15 21.93 24.52 -8.07
N VAL A 16 21.31 23.38 -8.35
CA VAL A 16 22.01 22.12 -8.57
C VAL A 16 21.81 21.72 -10.03
N LYS A 17 22.92 21.40 -10.68
CA LYS A 17 22.89 20.76 -12.00
C LYS A 17 22.55 19.29 -11.80
N VAL A 18 21.44 18.86 -12.37
CA VAL A 18 21.10 17.43 -12.43
C VAL A 18 21.43 16.96 -13.83
N ASP A 19 22.51 16.17 -13.92
CA ASP A 19 22.93 15.55 -15.17
C ASP A 19 22.05 14.32 -15.42
N TYR A 20 20.98 14.52 -16.17
CA TYR A 20 20.18 13.41 -16.67
C TYR A 20 20.92 12.79 -17.87
N ILE A 21 20.69 11.49 -18.10
CA ILE A 21 21.36 10.67 -19.14
C ILE A 21 21.35 11.32 -20.54
N LEU A 22 20.42 12.24 -20.82
CA LEU A 22 20.25 12.92 -22.10
C LEU A 22 20.35 14.46 -22.03
N SER A 23 20.40 15.08 -20.84
CA SER A 23 20.44 16.56 -20.72
C SER A 23 20.80 17.02 -19.31
N GLU A 24 21.45 18.18 -19.22
CA GLU A 24 21.65 18.89 -17.94
C GLU A 24 20.42 19.77 -17.67
N PHE A 25 19.74 19.55 -16.55
CA PHE A 25 18.66 20.42 -16.10
C PHE A 25 19.08 21.16 -14.84
N THR A 26 19.05 22.49 -14.89
CA THR A 26 19.34 23.35 -13.73
C THR A 26 18.04 23.70 -13.05
N TRP A 27 17.79 23.08 -11.89
CA TRP A 27 16.61 23.37 -11.08
C TRP A 27 17.04 23.59 -9.63
N PRO A 28 16.35 24.44 -8.85
CA PRO A 28 16.66 24.56 -7.44
C PRO A 28 16.40 23.24 -6.73
N LEU A 29 17.40 22.77 -5.97
CA LEU A 29 17.40 21.47 -5.30
C LEU A 29 16.14 21.26 -4.44
N ASN A 30 15.65 22.36 -3.89
CA ASN A 30 14.51 22.43 -2.99
C ASN A 30 13.23 21.86 -3.63
N TRP A 31 12.94 22.29 -4.85
CA TRP A 31 11.77 21.85 -5.60
C TRP A 31 11.88 20.38 -5.99
N LEU A 32 13.06 19.95 -6.42
CA LEU A 32 13.33 18.56 -6.76
C LEU A 32 13.09 17.63 -5.57
N MET A 33 13.61 18.00 -4.40
CA MET A 33 13.43 17.25 -3.16
C MET A 33 11.96 17.16 -2.76
N ILE A 34 11.22 18.27 -2.77
CA ILE A 34 9.80 18.29 -2.44
C ILE A 34 9.02 17.37 -3.38
N PHE A 35 9.29 17.43 -4.68
CA PHE A 35 8.65 16.56 -5.66
C PHE A 35 8.94 15.08 -5.38
N LEU A 36 10.21 14.70 -5.16
CA LEU A 36 10.58 13.32 -4.85
C LEU A 36 9.88 12.80 -3.59
N PHE A 37 9.87 13.60 -2.52
CA PHE A 37 9.25 13.20 -1.26
C PHE A 37 7.74 13.06 -1.37
N VAL A 38 7.06 14.02 -1.99
CA VAL A 38 5.61 13.97 -2.18
C VAL A 38 5.24 12.78 -3.07
N PHE A 39 5.96 12.59 -4.18
CA PHE A 39 5.66 11.50 -5.11
C PHE A 39 5.94 10.13 -4.50
N GLY A 40 7.06 9.97 -3.79
CA GLY A 40 7.40 8.75 -3.06
C GLY A 40 6.38 8.44 -1.96
N PHE A 41 5.94 9.46 -1.21
CA PHE A 41 4.91 9.29 -0.19
C PHE A 41 3.57 8.86 -0.78
N LEU A 42 3.13 9.49 -1.87
CA LEU A 42 1.88 9.13 -2.54
C LEU A 42 1.93 7.70 -3.07
N LEU A 43 3.02 7.31 -3.74
CA LEU A 43 3.21 5.95 -4.22
C LEU A 43 3.20 4.92 -3.08
N GLY A 44 3.94 5.20 -2.00
CA GLY A 44 3.99 4.32 -0.83
C GLY A 44 2.63 4.17 -0.16
N SER A 45 1.92 5.28 0.04
CA SER A 45 0.57 5.29 0.62
C SER A 45 -0.43 4.52 -0.26
N PHE A 46 -0.39 4.73 -1.57
CA PHE A 46 -1.25 4.04 -2.52
C PHE A 46 -0.99 2.52 -2.55
N SER A 47 0.28 2.11 -2.55
CA SER A 47 0.67 0.70 -2.47
C SER A 47 0.16 0.05 -1.18
N MET A 48 0.29 0.73 -0.05
CA MET A 48 -0.19 0.24 1.24
C MET A 48 -1.72 0.09 1.26
N LEU A 49 -2.46 1.06 0.73
CA LEU A 49 -3.92 1.00 0.63
C LEU A 49 -4.38 -0.18 -0.24
N MET A 50 -3.75 -0.40 -1.39
CA MET A 50 -4.04 -1.56 -2.24
C MET A 50 -3.77 -2.88 -1.53
N GLY A 51 -2.66 -2.97 -0.79
CA GLY A 51 -2.32 -4.14 0.02
C GLY A 51 -3.38 -4.42 1.09
N LEU A 52 -3.83 -3.40 1.81
CA LEU A 52 -4.87 -3.53 2.84
C LEU A 52 -6.22 -4.00 2.28
N ILE A 53 -6.65 -3.43 1.15
CA ILE A 53 -7.89 -3.84 0.49
C ILE A 53 -7.79 -5.32 0.06
N SER A 54 -6.69 -5.68 -0.58
CA SER A 54 -6.45 -7.06 -1.03
C SER A 54 -6.44 -8.05 0.14
N ALA A 55 -5.79 -7.70 1.25
CA ALA A 55 -5.78 -8.51 2.46
C ALA A 55 -7.17 -8.68 3.06
N LYS A 56 -7.99 -7.61 3.14
CA LYS A 56 -9.37 -7.69 3.62
C LYS A 56 -10.24 -8.60 2.74
N LEU A 57 -10.09 -8.53 1.42
CA LEU A 57 -10.82 -9.38 0.49
C LEU A 57 -10.43 -10.85 0.64
N GLN A 58 -9.13 -11.14 0.75
CA GLN A 58 -8.64 -12.51 0.98
C GLN A 58 -9.11 -13.07 2.32
N LEU A 59 -9.10 -12.27 3.38
CA LEU A 59 -9.61 -12.64 4.70
C LEU A 59 -11.10 -12.98 4.64
N ALA A 60 -11.91 -12.13 3.99
CA ALA A 60 -13.34 -12.36 3.84
C ALA A 60 -13.62 -13.64 3.04
N LYS A 61 -12.87 -13.87 1.95
CA LYS A 61 -12.96 -15.10 1.15
C LYS A 61 -12.61 -16.34 1.98
N SER A 62 -11.50 -16.32 2.70
CA SER A 62 -11.04 -17.42 3.54
C SER A 62 -12.06 -17.76 4.64
N LYS A 63 -12.59 -16.73 5.33
CA LYS A 63 -13.61 -16.90 6.35
C LYS A 63 -14.89 -17.54 5.80
N ARG A 64 -15.33 -17.13 4.60
CA ARG A 64 -16.51 -17.73 3.95
C ARG A 64 -16.28 -19.21 3.61
N ILE A 65 -15.09 -19.56 3.11
CA ILE A 65 -14.74 -20.96 2.80
C ILE A 65 -14.74 -21.79 4.09
N LEU A 66 -14.12 -21.28 5.15
CA LEU A 66 -14.09 -21.96 6.46
C LEU A 66 -15.50 -22.24 6.98
N GLN A 67 -16.39 -21.24 6.95
CA GLN A 67 -17.78 -21.40 7.38
C GLN A 67 -18.55 -22.45 6.56
N LEU A 68 -18.29 -22.55 5.25
CA LEU A 68 -18.90 -23.58 4.41
C LEU A 68 -18.38 -24.98 4.80
N LYS A 69 -17.07 -25.11 5.01
CA LYS A 69 -16.45 -26.38 5.40
C LYS A 69 -16.90 -26.84 6.79
N ASP A 70 -17.03 -25.92 7.75
CA ASP A 70 -17.58 -26.23 9.07
C ASP A 70 -19.03 -26.73 8.98
N LYS A 71 -19.84 -26.13 8.10
CA LYS A 71 -21.21 -26.59 7.84
C LYS A 71 -21.23 -27.97 7.19
N GLU A 72 -20.37 -28.25 6.22
CA GLU A 72 -20.27 -29.56 5.59
C GLU A 72 -19.90 -30.64 6.61
N ILE A 73 -18.89 -30.40 7.44
CA ILE A 73 -18.48 -31.33 8.50
C ILE A 73 -19.62 -31.57 9.49
N LYS A 74 -20.30 -30.50 9.92
CA LYS A 74 -21.44 -30.63 10.82
C LYS A 74 -22.56 -31.46 10.17
N ASN A 75 -22.89 -31.17 8.92
CA ASN A 75 -23.94 -31.88 8.19
C ASN A 75 -23.59 -33.38 8.04
N LEU A 76 -22.33 -33.70 7.74
CA LEU A 76 -21.82 -35.08 7.68
C LEU A 76 -21.87 -35.78 9.04
N ARG A 77 -21.60 -35.06 10.13
CA ARG A 77 -21.66 -35.62 11.49
C ARG A 77 -23.08 -35.82 11.98
N ASP A 78 -24.01 -34.99 11.53
CA ASP A 78 -25.43 -35.05 11.89
C ASP A 78 -26.19 -36.04 10.98
N LEU A 79 -25.54 -36.68 9.99
CA LEU A 79 -26.16 -37.73 9.21
C LEU A 79 -26.45 -38.94 10.12
N PRO A 80 -27.73 -39.39 10.21
CA PRO A 80 -28.04 -40.60 10.95
C PRO A 80 -27.33 -41.77 10.29
N ILE A 81 -26.60 -42.56 11.08
CA ILE A 81 -26.03 -43.83 10.64
C ILE A 81 -27.23 -44.70 10.23
N ARG A 82 -27.42 -44.88 8.92
CA ARG A 82 -28.34 -45.90 8.41
C ARG A 82 -27.63 -47.24 8.60
N ASP A 83 -27.74 -47.80 9.80
CA ASP A 83 -27.50 -49.22 10.00
C ASP A 83 -28.63 -49.95 9.27
N GLU A 84 -28.34 -50.35 8.03
CA GLU A 84 -29.09 -51.39 7.33
C GLU A 84 -28.58 -52.75 7.82
N TYR A 85 -29.04 -53.17 9.01
CA TYR A 85 -29.01 -54.56 9.47
C TYR A 85 -30.24 -54.87 10.32
#